data_AF-A0A1Q9P920-F1
#
_entry.id   AF-A0A1Q9P920-F1
#
_cell.length_a   1.000
_cell.length_b   1.000
_cell.length_c   1.000
_cell.angle_alpha   90.00
_cell.angle_beta   90.00
_cell.angle_gamma   90.00
#
_symmetry.space_group_name_H-M   'P 1'
#
loop_
_entity.id
_entity.type
_entity.pdbx_description
1 polymer ?
#
loop_
_entity_poly.entity_id
_entity_poly.type
_entity_poly.pdbx_seq_one_letter_code
_entity_poly.pdbx_strand_id
1 'polypeptide(L)' 'MSDLVLPKIGLGTMGGRGKKAIEAYSEAIKMGFRFVDTARIYFN' A
#
# COMPACT_ATOMS: atom_id res chain seq x y z
N MET A 1 25.85 2.15 0.48
CA MET A 1 24.44 2.03 0.95
C MET A 1 23.64 3.10 0.24
N SER A 2 22.42 2.79 -0.23
CA SER A 2 21.56 3.80 -0.86
C SER A 2 21.07 4.82 0.18
N ASP A 3 21.00 6.09 -0.18
CA ASP A 3 20.43 7.16 0.65
C ASP A 3 18.88 7.15 0.69
N LEU A 4 18.26 6.10 0.15
CA LEU A 4 16.81 5.93 0.15
C LEU A 4 16.31 5.53 1.53
N VAL A 5 15.38 6.32 2.07
CA VAL A 5 14.70 6.02 3.33
C VAL A 5 13.43 5.23 3.04
N LEU A 6 13.36 3.99 3.55
CA LEU A 6 12.15 3.19 3.49
C LEU A 6 11.23 3.54 4.69
N PRO A 7 9.95 3.87 4.47
CA PRO A 7 9.00 4.03 5.57
C PRO A 7 8.89 2.76 6.41
N LYS A 8 8.93 2.91 7.74
CA LYS A 8 8.84 1.78 8.69
C LYS A 8 7.47 1.08 8.69
N ILE A 9 6.44 1.75 8.20
CA ILE A 9 5.05 1.27 8.15
C ILE A 9 4.56 1.40 6.70
N GLY A 10 3.97 0.32 6.19
CA GLY A 10 3.40 0.25 4.84
C GLY A 10 2.02 -0.38 4.83
N LEU A 11 1.32 -0.21 3.71
CA LEU A 11 0.00 -0.78 3.44
C LEU A 11 0.15 -2.03 2.56
N GLY A 12 -0.23 -3.19 3.07
CA GLY A 12 -0.28 -4.42 2.28
C GLY A 12 -1.53 -4.51 1.42
N THR A 13 -1.41 -4.95 0.17
CA THR A 13 -2.54 -5.06 -0.75
C THR A 13 -3.08 -6.49 -0.92
N MET A 14 -2.45 -7.53 -0.35
CA MET A 14 -2.92 -8.92 -0.51
C MET A 14 -4.39 -9.08 -0.08
N GLY A 15 -5.22 -9.66 -0.96
CA GLY A 15 -6.65 -9.88 -0.70
C GLY A 15 -7.56 -8.68 -0.94
N GLY A 16 -7.00 -7.48 -1.19
CA GLY A 16 -7.81 -6.31 -1.54
C GLY A 16 -8.53 -6.50 -2.88
N ARG A 17 -9.85 -6.28 -2.90
CA ARG A 17 -10.71 -6.40 -4.09
C ARG A 17 -11.82 -5.34 -4.09
N GLY A 18 -12.17 -4.90 -5.30
CA GLY A 18 -13.32 -4.03 -5.53
C GLY A 18 -13.22 -2.65 -4.87
N LYS A 19 -14.36 -1.97 -4.77
CA LYS A 19 -14.44 -0.57 -4.33
C LYS A 19 -13.90 -0.32 -2.93
N LYS A 20 -14.14 -1.25 -2.00
CA LYS A 20 -13.65 -1.13 -0.61
C LYS A 20 -12.13 -1.12 -0.51
N ALA A 21 -11.43 -1.88 -1.36
CA ALA A 21 -9.97 -1.86 -1.39
C ALA A 21 -9.44 -0.52 -1.91
N ILE A 22 -10.06 0.01 -2.97
CA ILE A 22 -9.71 1.34 -3.53
C ILE A 22 -9.91 2.44 -2.48
N GLU A 23 -11.03 2.40 -1.75
CA GLU A 23 -11.31 3.33 -0.65
C GLU A 23 -10.27 3.19 0.46
N ALA A 24 -9.96 1.97 0.90
CA ALA A 24 -8.94 1.72 1.93
C ALA A 24 -7.55 2.25 1.53
N TYR A 25 -7.14 2.04 0.27
CA TYR A 25 -5.85 2.54 -0.23
C TYR A 25 -5.83 4.07 -0.30
N SER A 26 -6.92 4.67 -0.75
CA SER A 26 -7.08 6.12 -0.81
C SER A 26 -7.03 6.76 0.58
N GLU A 27 -7.71 6.16 1.55
CA GLU A 27 -7.69 6.64 2.94
C GLU A 27 -6.33 6.43 3.60
N ALA A 28 -5.64 5.31 3.37
CA ALA A 28 -4.29 5.10 3.89
C ALA A 28 -3.31 6.19 3.41
N ILE A 29 -3.40 6.60 2.14
CA ILE A 29 -2.59 7.71 1.60
C ILE A 29 -2.91 9.03 2.32
N LYS A 30 -4.20 9.33 2.55
CA LYS A 30 -4.64 10.52 3.30
C LYS A 30 -4.17 10.51 4.75
N MET A 31 -4.14 9.34 5.39
CA MET A 31 -3.62 9.15 6.76
C MET A 31 -2.09 9.26 6.87
N GLY A 32 -1.37 9.28 5.75
CA GLY A 32 0.08 9.51 5.72
C GLY A 32 0.94 8.29 5.36
N PHE A 33 0.35 7.16 4.95
CA PHE A 33 1.14 6.03 4.47
C PHE A 33 1.89 6.41 3.19
N ARG A 34 3.17 6.04 3.11
CA ARG A 34 4.05 6.32 1.95
C ARG A 34 4.76 5.07 1.41
N PHE A 35 4.45 3.91 1.97
CA PHE A 35 4.90 2.62 1.46
C PHE A 35 3.68 1.75 1.19
N VAL A 36 3.58 1.23 -0.04
CA VAL A 36 2.51 0.31 -0.48
C VAL A 36 3.17 -0.98 -0.92
N ASP A 37 2.87 -2.07 -0.23
CA ASP A 37 3.36 -3.40 -0.53
C ASP A 37 2.41 -4.09 -1.52
N THR A 38 2.95 -4.46 -2.68
CA THR A 38 2.21 -5.06 -3.79
C THR A 38 2.94 -6.27 -4.36
N ALA A 39 2.22 -7.15 -5.04
CA ALA A 39 2.83 -8.23 -5.79
C ALA A 39 1.96 -8.60 -7.00
N ARG A 40 2.59 -9.04 -8.08
CA ARG A 40 1.90 -9.49 -9.30
C ARG A 40 0.86 -10.58 -9.02
N ILE A 41 1.17 -11.51 -8.10
CA ILE A 41 0.28 -12.63 -7.74
C ILE A 41 -0.96 -12.18 -6.96
N TYR A 42 -1.00 -10.94 -6.45
CA TYR A 42 -2.16 -10.44 -5.75
C TYR A 42 -3.30 -10.09 -6.69
N PHE A 43 -3.05 -9.89 -7.99
CA PHE A 43 -4.07 -9.58 -9.01
C PHE A 43 -5.09 -8.52 -8.55
N ASN A 44 -4.60 -7.40 -8.01
CA ASN A 44 -5.39 -6.23 -7.61
C ASN A 44 -4.71 -4.91 -7.92
#